data_AF-A0A5C6XBD9-F1
#
_entry.id   AF-A0A5C6XBD9-F1
#
_cell.length_a   1.000
_cell.length_b   1.000
_cell.length_c   1.000
_cell.angle_alpha   90.00
_cell.angle_beta   90.00
_cell.angle_gamma   90.00
#
_symmetry.space_group_name_H-M   'P 1'
#
loop_
_entity.id
_entity.type
_entity.pdbx_description
1 polymer ?
#
loop_
_entity_poly.entity_id
_entity_poly.type
_entity_poly.pdbx_seq_one_letter_code
_entity_poly.pdbx_strand_id
1 'polypeptide(L)'
;MTGNPNFWLPLTLAISLLAACGDDPEPTLVTFEDEGDVCLNRSSFQDDAPLEADAPIDVRVELPVCLSSSCSSQPQASCELAVDTATNTITLTSEGSYLDTSAIDGSCTADCGLLHAECEIPALPEGQYTLTHGQTTYTFDVPSEPTGCLEANAS
;
A
#
# COMPACT_ATOMS: atom_id res chain seq x y z
N MET A 1 42.10 34.25 68.99
CA MET A 1 41.88 32.80 68.82
C MET A 1 40.40 32.60 68.57
N THR A 2 40.05 32.57 67.29
CA THR A 2 38.70 32.52 66.73
C THR A 2 38.21 31.08 66.67
N GLY A 3 37.07 30.78 67.32
CA GLY A 3 36.33 29.53 67.15
C GLY A 3 34.91 29.88 66.74
N ASN A 4 34.50 29.48 65.54
CA ASN A 4 33.13 29.65 65.04
C ASN A 4 32.49 28.26 64.85
N PRO A 5 31.20 28.07 65.20
CA PRO A 5 30.61 26.76 65.43
C PRO A 5 29.77 26.24 64.25
N ASN A 6 29.58 24.92 64.28
CA ASN A 6 28.41 24.12 63.86
C ASN A 6 27.75 24.43 62.51
N PHE A 7 28.10 23.57 61.55
CA PHE A 7 27.47 23.40 60.26
C PHE A 7 26.16 22.61 60.41
N TRP A 8 25.03 23.29 60.24
CA TRP A 8 23.69 22.71 60.10
C TRP A 8 23.44 22.49 58.60
N LEU A 9 23.35 21.23 58.17
CA LEU A 9 22.99 20.89 56.79
C LEU A 9 21.51 20.46 56.74
N PRO A 10 20.67 21.18 55.97
CA PRO A 10 19.26 20.80 55.79
C PRO A 10 19.17 19.58 54.85
N LEU A 11 18.34 18.62 55.27
CA LEU A 11 17.98 17.42 54.54
C LEU A 11 17.15 17.81 53.31
N THR A 12 17.78 17.88 52.13
CA THR A 12 17.09 18.12 50.86
C THR A 12 16.28 16.89 50.46
N LEU A 13 14.95 17.01 50.58
CA LEU A 13 13.97 16.07 50.07
C LEU A 13 14.03 16.10 48.53
N ALA A 14 14.72 15.14 47.92
CA ALA A 14 14.74 14.96 46.47
C ALA A 14 13.38 14.39 46.04
N ILE A 15 12.48 15.27 45.59
CA ILE A 15 11.23 14.90 44.93
C ILE A 15 11.62 14.37 43.54
N SER A 16 11.67 13.04 43.43
CA SER A 16 11.75 12.34 42.15
C SER A 16 10.45 12.58 41.39
N LEU A 17 10.39 13.64 40.57
CA LEU A 17 9.37 13.75 39.54
C LEU A 17 9.60 12.60 38.55
N LEU A 18 8.88 11.49 38.77
CA LEU A 18 8.59 10.53 37.73
C LEU A 18 7.77 11.29 36.68
N ALA A 19 8.45 11.83 35.68
CA ALA A 19 7.81 12.21 34.44
C ALA A 19 7.21 10.91 33.86
N ALA A 20 5.91 10.72 34.09
CA ALA A 20 5.12 9.81 33.30
C ALA A 20 5.09 10.42 31.89
N CYS A 21 6.07 10.06 31.06
CA CYS A 21 5.96 10.26 29.63
C CYS A 21 4.77 9.42 29.17
N GLY A 22 3.61 10.07 29.01
CA GLY A 22 2.54 9.47 28.22
C GLY A 22 3.03 9.51 26.78
N ASP A 23 3.24 8.35 26.18
CA ASP A 23 3.44 8.27 24.74
C ASP A 23 2.13 8.70 24.08
N ASP A 24 2.11 9.92 23.54
CA ASP A 24 0.98 10.37 22.72
C ASP A 24 0.89 9.44 21.51
N PRO A 25 -0.31 8.97 21.14
CA PRO A 25 -0.46 8.09 20.00
C PRO A 25 0.00 8.81 18.72
N GLU A 26 0.85 8.16 17.94
CA GLU A 26 1.33 8.66 16.64
C GLU A 26 0.67 7.86 15.50
N PRO A 27 0.51 8.46 14.31
CA PRO A 27 0.01 7.73 13.14
C PRO A 27 0.94 6.58 12.79
N THR A 28 0.36 5.43 12.43
CA THR A 28 1.13 4.26 11.98
C THR A 28 1.23 4.26 10.46
N LEU A 29 2.45 4.20 9.93
CA LEU A 29 2.66 3.99 8.49
C LEU A 29 2.38 2.52 8.15
N VAL A 30 1.46 2.31 7.22
CA VAL A 30 1.16 0.99 6.64
C VAL A 30 1.65 0.99 5.21
N THR A 31 2.34 -0.08 4.81
CA THR A 31 2.94 -0.24 3.47
C THR A 31 2.55 -1.58 2.86
N PHE A 32 2.50 -1.63 1.53
CA PHE A 32 2.25 -2.81 0.72
C PHE A 32 3.33 -2.90 -0.37
N GLU A 33 3.87 -4.09 -0.58
CA GLU A 33 4.87 -4.38 -1.62
C GLU A 33 4.44 -5.60 -2.41
N ASP A 34 4.16 -5.43 -3.70
CA ASP A 34 3.69 -6.50 -4.60
C ASP A 34 2.48 -7.30 -4.08
N GLU A 35 1.55 -6.61 -3.41
CA GLU A 35 0.31 -7.17 -2.88
C GLU A 35 -0.90 -6.64 -3.65
N GLY A 36 -2.00 -7.39 -3.62
CA GLY A 36 -3.28 -6.98 -4.21
C GLY A 36 -3.66 -7.74 -5.48
N ASP A 37 -4.82 -7.40 -6.01
CA ASP A 37 -5.39 -8.03 -7.20
C ASP A 37 -5.00 -7.24 -8.45
N VAL A 38 -4.59 -7.93 -9.52
CA VAL A 38 -4.19 -7.31 -10.80
C VAL A 38 -5.36 -7.36 -11.78
N CYS A 39 -5.81 -6.21 -12.26
CA CYS A 39 -6.95 -6.08 -13.17
C CYS A 39 -6.52 -5.38 -14.46
N LEU A 40 -6.98 -5.87 -15.62
CA LEU A 40 -6.63 -5.35 -16.94
C LEU A 40 -7.84 -4.65 -17.58
N ASN A 41 -7.63 -3.46 -18.15
CA ASN A 41 -8.66 -2.63 -18.79
C ASN A 41 -9.90 -2.42 -17.93
N ARG A 42 -9.70 -2.29 -16.62
CA ARG A 42 -10.78 -2.10 -15.64
C ARG A 42 -10.71 -0.70 -15.05
N SER A 43 -11.62 0.16 -15.49
CA SER A 43 -11.73 1.53 -14.97
C SER A 43 -12.55 1.62 -13.67
N SER A 44 -13.42 0.64 -13.43
CA SER A 44 -14.24 0.55 -12.22
C SER A 44 -14.63 -0.90 -11.92
N PHE A 45 -15.22 -1.15 -10.74
CA PHE A 45 -15.68 -2.50 -10.37
C PHE A 45 -16.68 -3.15 -11.35
N GLN A 46 -17.29 -2.38 -12.26
CA GLN A 46 -18.32 -2.89 -13.16
C GLN A 46 -17.97 -2.71 -14.64
N ASP A 47 -16.81 -2.14 -14.93
CA ASP A 47 -16.42 -1.76 -16.29
C ASP A 47 -15.18 -2.55 -16.71
N ASP A 48 -15.41 -3.79 -17.15
CA ASP A 48 -14.41 -4.61 -17.81
C ASP A 48 -14.44 -4.29 -19.31
N ALA A 49 -13.37 -3.68 -19.83
CA ALA A 49 -13.21 -3.45 -21.26
C ALA A 49 -12.37 -4.60 -21.90
N PRO A 50 -12.63 -4.96 -23.17
CA PRO A 50 -11.88 -6.00 -23.84
C PRO A 50 -10.39 -5.62 -23.98
N LEU A 51 -9.54 -6.64 -24.07
CA LEU A 51 -8.16 -6.48 -24.51
C LEU A 51 -8.14 -6.55 -26.03
N GLU A 52 -7.64 -5.51 -26.67
CA GLU A 52 -7.49 -5.45 -28.12
C GLU A 52 -6.01 -5.63 -28.50
N ALA A 53 -5.74 -6.36 -29.58
CA ALA A 53 -4.40 -6.43 -30.13
C ALA A 53 -3.96 -5.05 -30.64
N ASP A 54 -2.68 -4.75 -30.48
CA ASP A 54 -2.03 -3.49 -30.87
C ASP A 54 -2.60 -2.24 -30.17
N ALA A 55 -3.35 -2.41 -29.07
CA ALA A 55 -3.82 -1.33 -28.19
C ALA A 55 -3.12 -1.41 -26.82
N PRO A 56 -2.82 -0.26 -26.18
CA PRO A 56 -2.37 -0.25 -24.79
C PRO A 56 -3.40 -0.89 -23.85
N ILE A 57 -2.93 -1.46 -22.75
CA ILE A 57 -3.75 -2.09 -21.72
C ILE A 57 -3.52 -1.35 -20.41
N ASP A 58 -4.59 -0.79 -19.85
CA ASP A 58 -4.58 -0.19 -18.51
C ASP A 58 -4.45 -1.30 -17.47
N VAL A 59 -3.49 -1.18 -16.56
CA VAL A 59 -3.27 -2.09 -15.44
C VAL A 59 -3.61 -1.38 -14.15
N ARG A 60 -4.44 -2.03 -13.36
CA ARG A 60 -4.78 -1.59 -12.00
C ARG A 60 -4.38 -2.66 -11.00
N VAL A 61 -3.68 -2.26 -9.96
CA VAL A 61 -3.40 -3.12 -8.79
C VAL A 61 -4.27 -2.65 -7.64
N GLU A 62 -5.27 -3.43 -7.26
CA GLU A 62 -6.15 -3.14 -6.13
C GLU A 62 -5.54 -3.67 -4.84
N LEU A 63 -5.02 -2.77 -4.00
CA LEU A 63 -4.37 -3.15 -2.75
C LEU A 63 -5.40 -3.68 -1.74
N PRO A 64 -5.04 -4.64 -0.87
CA PRO A 64 -5.98 -5.33 0.02
C PRO A 64 -6.34 -4.49 1.26
N VAL A 65 -6.80 -3.26 1.04
CA VAL A 65 -7.11 -2.28 2.09
C VAL A 65 -8.39 -1.51 1.80
N CYS A 66 -9.07 -1.14 2.89
CA CYS A 66 -10.30 -0.37 2.90
C CYS A 66 -10.04 0.91 3.71
N LEU A 67 -9.71 2.01 3.02
CA LEU A 67 -9.32 3.27 3.65
C LEU A 67 -10.55 4.02 4.15
N SER A 68 -10.54 4.40 5.43
CA SER A 68 -11.58 5.25 6.01
C SER A 68 -11.11 6.71 5.99
N SER A 69 -11.91 7.61 5.43
CA SER A 69 -11.59 9.04 5.39
C SER A 69 -11.45 9.69 6.76
N SER A 70 -11.93 9.06 7.84
CA SER A 70 -11.76 9.57 9.20
C SER A 70 -10.49 9.08 9.91
N CYS A 71 -9.79 8.07 9.36
CA CYS A 71 -8.64 7.44 10.01
C CYS A 71 -7.48 7.12 9.06
N SER A 72 -7.63 7.37 7.78
CA SER A 72 -6.62 7.10 6.76
C SER A 72 -6.22 8.41 6.12
N SER A 73 -4.93 8.69 6.11
CA SER A 73 -4.39 9.89 5.49
C SER A 73 -3.17 9.59 4.63
N GLN A 74 -2.85 10.52 3.73
CA GLN A 74 -1.72 10.43 2.82
C GLN A 74 -1.64 9.11 2.02
N PRO A 75 -2.75 8.64 1.39
CA PRO A 75 -2.68 7.47 0.53
C PRO A 75 -1.74 7.71 -0.65
N GLN A 76 -0.86 6.75 -0.91
CA GLN A 76 0.03 6.72 -2.07
C GLN A 76 0.03 5.31 -2.65
N ALA A 77 0.06 5.20 -3.96
CA ALA A 77 0.22 3.93 -4.66
C ALA A 77 0.88 4.17 -6.02
N SER A 78 1.72 3.23 -6.44
CA SER A 78 2.43 3.26 -7.71
C SER A 78 2.70 1.86 -8.21
N CYS A 79 2.75 1.68 -9.53
CA CYS A 79 3.24 0.44 -10.13
C CYS A 79 4.19 0.72 -11.30
N GLU A 80 5.08 -0.23 -11.54
CA GLU A 80 6.03 -0.23 -12.64
C GLU A 80 5.92 -1.53 -13.43
N LEU A 81 6.16 -1.45 -14.74
CA LEU A 81 6.03 -2.57 -15.67
C LEU A 81 7.29 -2.72 -16.50
N ALA A 82 7.69 -3.97 -16.73
CA ALA A 82 8.72 -4.35 -17.69
C ALA A 82 8.19 -5.46 -18.60
N VAL A 83 8.24 -5.23 -19.92
CA VAL A 83 7.75 -6.18 -20.93
C VAL A 83 8.92 -6.79 -21.69
N ASP A 84 8.97 -8.12 -21.75
CA ASP A 84 9.85 -8.88 -22.62
C ASP A 84 9.04 -9.54 -23.74
N THR A 85 9.06 -8.90 -24.91
CA THR A 85 8.34 -9.35 -26.11
C THR A 85 8.97 -10.57 -26.78
N ALA A 86 10.18 -10.97 -26.41
CA ALA A 86 10.80 -12.19 -26.94
C ALA A 86 10.23 -13.44 -26.28
N THR A 87 9.75 -13.31 -25.03
CA THR A 87 9.21 -14.41 -24.22
C THR A 87 7.73 -14.23 -23.86
N ASN A 88 7.11 -13.12 -24.27
CA ASN A 88 5.77 -12.70 -23.88
C ASN A 88 5.58 -12.66 -22.35
N THR A 89 6.63 -12.23 -21.64
CA THR A 89 6.58 -12.08 -20.18
C THR A 89 6.48 -10.62 -19.79
N ILE A 90 5.73 -10.36 -18.73
CA ILE A 90 5.50 -9.04 -18.16
C ILE A 90 5.83 -9.14 -16.67
N THR A 91 6.69 -8.26 -16.18
CA THR A 91 6.96 -8.11 -14.76
C THR A 91 6.28 -6.83 -14.29
N LEU A 92 5.43 -6.96 -13.28
CA LEU A 92 4.72 -5.88 -12.61
C LEU A 92 5.24 -5.79 -11.17
N THR A 93 5.64 -4.61 -10.76
CA THR A 93 5.91 -4.29 -9.34
C THR A 93 4.94 -3.23 -8.88
N SER A 94 4.55 -3.27 -7.61
CA SER A 94 3.65 -2.27 -7.02
C SER A 94 4.03 -1.93 -5.60
N GLU A 95 3.86 -0.66 -5.25
CA GLU A 95 4.02 -0.16 -3.89
C GLU A 95 2.78 0.62 -3.49
N GLY A 96 2.42 0.57 -2.21
CA GLY A 96 1.37 1.38 -1.64
C GLY A 96 1.62 1.74 -0.20
N SER A 97 1.09 2.88 0.25
CA SER A 97 1.15 3.28 1.64
C SER A 97 0.03 4.22 2.06
N TYR A 98 -0.23 4.26 3.37
CA TYR A 98 -1.06 5.28 4.02
C TYR A 98 -0.67 5.42 5.49
N LEU A 99 -1.11 6.52 6.12
CA LEU A 99 -1.02 6.71 7.56
C LEU A 99 -2.36 6.33 8.22
N ASP A 100 -2.33 5.36 9.13
CA ASP A 100 -3.43 4.99 10.01
C ASP A 100 -3.42 5.86 11.27
N THR A 101 -4.48 6.64 11.47
CA THR A 101 -4.70 7.52 12.62
C THR A 101 -5.74 6.98 13.60
N SER A 102 -6.20 5.74 13.45
CA SER A 102 -7.22 5.13 14.31
C SER A 102 -6.84 5.11 15.80
N ALA A 103 -5.55 5.01 16.12
CA ALA A 103 -5.04 5.10 17.50
C ALA A 103 -5.24 6.50 18.13
N ILE A 104 -5.38 7.54 17.31
CA ILE A 104 -5.53 8.95 17.72
C ILE A 104 -7.00 9.35 17.71
N ASP A 105 -7.67 9.10 16.58
CA ASP A 105 -9.03 9.57 16.31
C ASP A 105 -10.10 8.63 16.88
N GLY A 106 -9.71 7.41 17.28
CA GLY A 106 -10.58 6.41 17.86
C GLY A 106 -11.35 5.62 16.80
N SER A 107 -12.68 5.65 16.86
CA SER A 107 -13.51 4.85 15.95
C SER A 107 -13.58 5.47 14.55
N CYS A 108 -13.22 4.68 13.54
CA CYS A 108 -13.27 5.09 12.14
C CYS A 108 -14.67 4.96 11.55
N THR A 109 -14.99 5.81 10.56
CA THR A 109 -16.19 5.64 9.75
C THR A 109 -16.06 4.41 8.86
N ALA A 110 -17.19 3.77 8.52
CA ALA A 110 -17.23 2.57 7.69
C ALA A 110 -17.26 2.91 6.19
N ASP A 111 -16.49 3.91 5.77
CA ASP A 111 -16.30 4.25 4.36
C ASP A 111 -15.10 3.48 3.81
N CYS A 112 -15.29 2.84 2.66
CA CYS A 112 -14.31 1.95 2.06
C CYS A 112 -13.72 2.58 0.80
N GLY A 113 -12.75 3.47 0.99
CA GLY A 113 -11.93 4.00 -0.10
C GLY A 113 -10.92 2.96 -0.54
N LEU A 114 -10.93 2.59 -1.82
CA LEU A 114 -9.90 1.72 -2.37
C LEU A 114 -8.60 2.48 -2.59
N LEU A 115 -7.48 1.84 -2.26
CA LEU A 115 -6.16 2.25 -2.70
C LEU A 115 -5.74 1.37 -3.87
N HIS A 116 -5.36 2.00 -4.99
CA HIS A 116 -4.94 1.26 -6.18
C HIS A 116 -3.78 1.97 -6.86
N ALA A 117 -2.87 1.18 -7.43
CA ALA A 117 -1.84 1.66 -8.34
C ALA A 117 -2.31 1.51 -9.79
N GLU A 118 -1.90 2.44 -10.65
CA GLU A 118 -2.23 2.43 -12.08
C GLU A 118 -0.95 2.53 -12.92
N CYS A 119 -0.85 1.70 -13.95
CA CYS A 119 0.24 1.66 -14.92
C CYS A 119 -0.32 1.17 -16.26
N GLU A 120 0.47 1.30 -17.33
CA GLU A 120 0.02 0.95 -18.68
C GLU A 120 0.98 -0.07 -19.29
N ILE A 121 0.45 -1.19 -19.78
CA ILE A 121 1.19 -2.09 -20.67
C ILE A 121 1.08 -1.50 -22.09
N PRO A 122 2.21 -1.24 -22.77
CA PRO A 122 2.19 -0.79 -24.16
C PRO A 122 1.46 -1.78 -25.08
N ALA A 123 1.08 -1.31 -26.26
CA ALA A 123 0.44 -2.14 -27.29
C ALA A 123 1.12 -3.50 -27.48
N LEU A 124 0.33 -4.58 -27.34
CA LEU A 124 0.76 -5.97 -27.49
C LEU A 124 0.16 -6.60 -28.75
N PRO A 125 0.95 -7.35 -29.54
CA PRO A 125 0.41 -8.19 -30.60
C PRO A 125 -0.56 -9.27 -30.07
N GLU A 126 -1.23 -9.94 -31.00
CA GLU A 126 -2.01 -11.13 -30.63
C GLU A 126 -1.11 -12.24 -30.03
N GLY A 127 -1.56 -12.86 -28.94
CA GLY A 127 -0.82 -13.93 -28.29
C GLY A 127 -1.19 -14.16 -26.83
N GLN A 128 -0.58 -15.19 -26.25
CA GLN A 128 -0.66 -15.49 -24.82
C GLN A 128 0.52 -14.84 -24.09
N TYR A 129 0.22 -14.20 -22.96
CA TYR A 129 1.17 -13.49 -22.11
C TYR A 129 1.19 -14.06 -20.70
N THR A 130 2.36 -13.98 -20.08
CA THR A 130 2.57 -14.33 -18.67
C THR A 130 2.92 -13.07 -17.89
N LEU A 131 2.08 -12.68 -16.93
CA LEU A 131 2.34 -11.55 -16.04
C LEU A 131 2.77 -12.06 -14.68
N THR A 132 3.87 -11.53 -14.14
CA THR A 132 4.34 -11.80 -12.78
C THR A 132 4.20 -10.55 -11.93
N HIS A 133 3.56 -10.66 -10.77
CA HIS A 133 3.43 -9.61 -9.76
C HIS A 133 3.85 -10.20 -8.41
N GLY A 134 4.96 -9.70 -7.87
CA GLY A 134 5.62 -10.31 -6.72
C GLY A 134 5.99 -11.78 -6.96
N GLN A 135 5.38 -12.69 -6.21
CA GLN A 135 5.56 -14.14 -6.35
C GLN A 135 4.43 -14.82 -7.13
N THR A 136 3.42 -14.06 -7.55
CA THR A 136 2.23 -14.59 -8.22
C THR A 136 2.39 -14.45 -9.73
N THR A 137 1.96 -15.48 -10.47
CA THR A 137 1.99 -15.48 -11.93
C THR A 137 0.57 -15.67 -12.47
N TYR A 138 0.25 -14.91 -13.51
CA TYR A 138 -1.02 -14.90 -14.22
C TYR A 138 -0.77 -15.20 -15.70
N THR A 139 -1.77 -15.77 -16.38
CA THR A 139 -1.79 -15.85 -17.83
C THR A 139 -3.02 -15.16 -18.39
N PHE A 140 -2.87 -14.48 -19.53
CA PHE A 140 -3.98 -13.89 -20.27
C PHE A 140 -3.67 -13.88 -21.77
N ASP A 141 -4.72 -13.82 -22.58
CA ASP A 141 -4.61 -13.76 -24.04
C ASP A 141 -4.97 -12.35 -24.54
N VAL A 142 -4.34 -11.94 -25.64
CA VAL A 142 -4.69 -10.74 -26.40
C VAL A 142 -5.03 -11.18 -27.83
N PRO A 143 -6.19 -10.80 -28.39
CA PRO A 143 -7.32 -10.14 -27.73
C PRO A 143 -8.10 -11.07 -26.80
N SER A 144 -8.83 -10.52 -25.83
CA SER A 144 -9.74 -11.28 -24.95
C SER A 144 -10.80 -10.39 -24.28
N GLU A 145 -11.76 -11.01 -23.59
CA GLU A 145 -12.80 -10.35 -22.78
C GLU A 145 -12.63 -10.77 -21.31
N PRO A 146 -11.63 -10.21 -20.58
CA PRO A 146 -11.43 -10.57 -19.18
C PRO A 146 -12.64 -10.17 -18.34
N THR A 147 -12.95 -10.95 -17.30
CA THR A 147 -13.99 -10.64 -16.32
C THR A 147 -13.35 -10.45 -14.95
N GLY A 148 -13.42 -9.24 -14.40
CA GLY A 148 -12.77 -8.90 -13.15
C GLY A 148 -11.23 -8.89 -13.22
N CYS A 149 -10.59 -9.21 -12.10
CA CYS A 149 -9.14 -9.24 -11.98
C CYS A 149 -8.59 -10.64 -12.33
N LEU A 150 -7.31 -10.71 -12.68
CA LEU A 150 -6.65 -11.94 -13.10
C LEU A 150 -6.65 -12.97 -11.98
N GLU A 151 -6.96 -14.22 -12.31
CA GLU A 151 -6.85 -15.34 -11.38
C GLU A 151 -5.43 -15.89 -11.41
N ALA A 152 -4.83 -16.08 -10.23
CA ALA A 152 -3.51 -16.68 -10.11
C ALA A 152 -3.50 -18.08 -10.75
N ASN A 153 -2.46 -18.37 -11.54
CA ASN A 153 -2.30 -19.70 -12.09
C ASN A 153 -2.17 -20.71 -10.94
N ALA A 154 -2.98 -21.77 -10.96
CA ALA A 154 -2.86 -22.85 -9.97
C ALA A 154 -1.45 -23.44 -10.04
N SER A 155 -0.74 -23.36 -8.90
CA SER A 155 0.62 -23.88 -8.75
C SER A 155 0.67 -25.42 -8.69
#